data_AF-A0A1X7UW17-F1
#
_entry.id   AF-A0A1X7UW17-F1
#
_cell.length_a   1.000
_cell.length_b   1.000
_cell.length_c   1.000
_cell.angle_alpha   90.00
_cell.angle_beta   90.00
_cell.angle_gamma   90.00
#
_symmetry.space_group_name_H-M   'P 1'
#
loop_
_entity.id
_entity.type
_entity.pdbx_description
1 polymer ?
#
loop_
_entity_poly.entity_id
_entity_poly.type
_entity_poly.pdbx_seq_one_letter_code
_entity_poly.pdbx_strand_id
1 'polypeptide(L)'
;MSGSLFLILKALITSLVNDLVEVLQLLRRHGYSGVKCFDLGLYLGLSPTTLDVIMLNHKGDIESCLRECLAKWLEKADKVQETKGGPSIYSLVSALRKIGMNGVADKIDMDRHPACKILARYTSKRSLVSALSQLVIVLYAAELIKEMTLPAKKKGRALLIQIKEAVCKDLNKLESFAKILSGNATTAEIGNTIMKAYRELDHLIEGN
;
A
#
# COMPACT_ATOMS: atom_id res chain seq x y z
N MET A 1 14.10 -20.58 -0.51
CA MET A 1 13.76 -19.21 -0.95
C MET A 1 14.95 -18.31 -0.62
N SER A 2 15.68 -17.82 -1.63
CA SER A 2 16.90 -17.03 -1.37
C SER A 2 16.53 -15.62 -0.91
N GLY A 3 17.22 -15.12 0.13
CA GLY A 3 17.03 -13.76 0.66
C GLY A 3 17.26 -12.66 -0.37
N SER A 4 17.86 -12.98 -1.51
CA SER A 4 18.14 -12.07 -2.62
C SER A 4 16.87 -11.57 -3.32
N LEU A 5 15.81 -12.37 -3.42
CA LEU A 5 14.58 -11.98 -4.13
C LEU A 5 13.72 -11.01 -3.31
N PHE A 6 13.69 -11.18 -1.98
CA PHE A 6 13.09 -10.21 -1.06
C PHE A 6 13.82 -8.86 -1.13
N LEU A 7 15.14 -8.88 -1.31
CA LEU A 7 15.95 -7.68 -1.48
C LEU A 7 15.70 -7.00 -2.82
N ILE A 8 15.45 -7.73 -3.92
CA ILE A 8 15.14 -7.15 -5.23
C ILE A 8 13.74 -6.51 -5.23
N LEU A 9 12.73 -7.18 -4.65
CA LEU A 9 11.40 -6.60 -4.52
C LEU A 9 11.42 -5.36 -3.60
N LYS A 10 12.16 -5.42 -2.49
CA LYS A 10 12.41 -4.28 -1.61
C LYS A 10 13.20 -3.19 -2.34
N ALA A 11 14.17 -3.52 -3.19
CA ALA A 11 14.98 -2.57 -3.95
C ALA A 11 14.16 -1.86 -5.04
N LEU A 12 13.29 -2.55 -5.78
CA LEU A 12 12.38 -1.94 -6.76
C LEU A 12 11.34 -1.03 -6.08
N ILE A 13 10.84 -1.46 -4.92
CA ILE A 13 9.90 -0.69 -4.11
C ILE A 13 10.56 0.50 -3.37
N THR A 14 11.88 0.44 -3.14
CA THR A 14 12.70 1.52 -2.56
C THR A 14 13.22 2.46 -3.64
N SER A 15 13.49 1.95 -4.86
CA SER A 15 13.88 2.71 -6.05
C SER A 15 12.85 3.79 -6.38
N LEU A 16 11.56 3.47 -6.21
CA LEU A 16 10.44 4.37 -6.50
C LEU A 16 10.42 5.68 -5.69
N VAL A 17 11.20 5.75 -4.61
CA VAL A 17 11.21 6.90 -3.71
C VAL A 17 12.47 7.74 -3.87
N ASN A 18 13.53 7.24 -4.52
CA ASN A 18 14.75 8.04 -4.71
C ASN A 18 14.64 8.98 -5.92
N ASP A 19 13.62 8.80 -6.77
CA ASP A 19 13.40 9.62 -7.96
C ASP A 19 12.20 10.56 -7.78
N LEU A 20 12.48 11.87 -7.82
CA LEU A 20 11.47 12.92 -7.73
C LEU A 20 10.43 12.83 -8.85
N VAL A 21 10.84 12.50 -10.07
CA VAL A 21 9.96 12.38 -11.24
C VAL A 21 8.96 11.26 -11.02
N GLU A 22 9.41 10.10 -10.53
CA GLU A 22 8.53 8.97 -10.26
C GLU A 22 7.51 9.27 -9.16
N VAL A 23 7.93 9.91 -8.06
CA VAL A 23 7.02 10.31 -6.96
C VAL A 23 5.97 11.31 -7.47
N LEU A 24 6.37 12.29 -8.27
CA LEU A 24 5.44 13.27 -8.86
C LEU A 24 4.44 12.62 -9.81
N GLN A 25 4.91 11.71 -10.69
CA GLN A 25 4.05 10.98 -11.61
C GLN A 25 3.05 10.09 -10.86
N LEU A 26 3.49 9.43 -9.80
CA LEU A 26 2.64 8.60 -8.94
C LEU A 26 1.52 9.43 -8.30
N LEU A 27 1.85 10.56 -7.69
CA LEU A 27 0.87 11.48 -7.09
C LEU A 27 -0.12 11.99 -8.14
N ARG A 28 0.36 12.42 -9.32
CA ARG A 28 -0.47 12.91 -10.41
C ARG A 28 -1.42 11.82 -10.95
N ARG A 29 -0.91 10.61 -11.15
CA ARG A 29 -1.69 9.44 -11.60
C ARG A 29 -2.88 9.15 -10.67
N HIS A 30 -2.72 9.40 -9.37
CA HIS A 30 -3.76 9.17 -8.38
C HIS A 30 -4.62 10.40 -8.06
N GLY A 31 -4.40 11.51 -8.78
CA GLY A 31 -5.22 12.72 -8.71
C GLY A 31 -4.85 13.68 -7.60
N TYR A 32 -3.63 13.62 -7.06
CA TYR A 32 -3.15 14.61 -6.11
C TYR A 32 -2.62 15.85 -6.84
N SER A 33 -3.20 17.00 -6.53
CA SER A 33 -2.89 18.29 -7.17
C SER A 33 -1.85 19.15 -6.44
N GLY A 34 -1.28 18.66 -5.33
CA GLY A 34 -0.35 19.44 -4.49
C GLY A 34 -1.03 20.37 -3.48
N VAL A 35 -2.38 20.34 -3.38
CA VAL A 35 -3.09 21.05 -2.32
C VAL A 35 -2.58 20.63 -0.95
N LYS A 36 -2.45 21.60 -0.05
CA LYS A 36 -1.83 21.43 1.28
C LYS A 36 -0.36 21.00 1.22
N CYS A 37 0.40 21.54 0.25
CA CYS A 37 1.84 21.36 0.12
C CYS A 37 2.59 21.57 1.46
N PHE A 38 2.26 22.65 2.18
CA PHE A 38 2.81 22.96 3.51
C PHE A 38 2.56 21.81 4.52
N ASP A 39 1.28 21.43 4.71
CA ASP A 39 0.93 20.38 5.66
C ASP A 39 1.56 19.02 5.28
N LEU A 40 1.60 18.71 3.98
CA LEU A 40 2.23 17.48 3.49
C LEU A 40 3.70 17.47 3.89
N GLY A 41 4.45 18.52 3.60
CA GLY A 41 5.86 18.65 3.96
C GLY A 41 6.11 18.53 5.46
N LEU A 42 5.24 19.13 6.29
CA LEU A 42 5.33 19.03 7.75
C LEU A 42 5.17 17.57 8.22
N TYR A 43 4.21 16.84 7.69
CA TYR A 43 4.00 15.44 8.04
C TYR A 43 5.08 14.50 7.48
N LEU A 44 5.72 14.88 6.37
CA LEU A 44 6.91 14.24 5.83
C LEU A 44 8.18 14.51 6.66
N GLY A 45 8.13 15.50 7.57
CA GLY A 45 9.17 15.80 8.54
C GLY A 45 10.04 17.01 8.22
N LEU A 46 9.67 17.80 7.21
CA LEU A 46 10.33 19.08 6.95
C LEU A 46 9.99 20.09 8.04
N SER A 47 10.95 20.97 8.33
CA SER A 47 10.78 22.01 9.34
C SER A 47 9.86 23.12 8.83
N PRO A 48 9.10 23.80 9.71
CA PRO A 48 8.29 24.96 9.33
C PRO A 48 9.12 26.03 8.59
N THR A 49 10.36 26.28 9.04
CA THR A 49 11.27 27.25 8.41
C THR A 49 11.58 26.89 6.95
N THR A 50 11.90 25.62 6.67
CA THR A 50 12.13 25.15 5.30
C THR A 50 10.88 25.33 4.45
N LEU A 51 9.72 24.99 5.00
CA LEU A 51 8.44 25.07 4.28
C LEU A 51 8.05 26.52 3.99
N ASP A 52 8.24 27.44 4.94
CA ASP A 52 7.96 28.87 4.75
C ASP A 52 8.79 29.46 3.60
N VAL A 53 10.07 29.09 3.49
CA VAL A 53 10.94 29.49 2.38
C VAL A 53 10.41 28.96 1.05
N ILE A 54 10.03 27.68 0.98
CA ILE A 54 9.45 27.07 -0.23
C ILE A 54 8.14 27.77 -0.62
N MET A 55 7.23 28.01 0.34
CA MET A 55 5.95 28.69 0.07
C MET A 55 6.16 30.11 -0.46
N LEU A 56 7.19 30.81 0.05
CA LEU A 56 7.51 32.17 -0.37
C LEU A 56 8.08 32.20 -1.79
N ASN A 57 9.01 31.28 -2.10
CA ASN A 57 9.66 31.18 -3.42
C ASN A 57 8.68 30.78 -4.54
N HIS A 58 7.66 29.99 -4.20
CA HIS A 58 6.68 29.46 -5.15
C HIS A 58 5.26 29.96 -4.86
N LYS A 59 5.13 31.20 -4.41
CA LYS A 59 3.84 31.79 -4.05
C LYS A 59 2.87 31.77 -5.24
N GLY A 60 1.74 31.08 -5.06
CA GLY A 60 0.71 30.93 -6.09
C GLY A 60 0.96 29.79 -7.09
N ASP A 61 2.13 29.15 -7.04
CA ASP A 61 2.47 27.98 -7.86
C ASP A 61 2.51 26.71 -6.99
N ILE A 62 1.36 26.03 -6.94
CA ILE A 62 1.17 24.81 -6.15
C ILE A 62 2.07 23.67 -6.66
N GLU A 63 2.30 23.59 -7.97
CA GLU A 63 3.09 22.51 -8.57
C GLU A 63 4.57 22.67 -8.24
N SER A 64 5.10 23.88 -8.39
CA SER A 64 6.50 24.17 -8.00
C SER A 64 6.71 23.99 -6.50
N CYS A 65 5.75 24.42 -5.66
CA CYS A 65 5.78 24.15 -4.23
C CYS A 65 5.90 22.65 -3.92
N LEU A 66 5.00 21.84 -4.50
CA LEU A 66 4.99 20.40 -4.27
C LEU A 66 6.31 19.77 -4.71
N ARG A 67 6.82 20.16 -5.88
CA ARG A 67 8.08 19.66 -6.43
C ARG A 67 9.25 19.95 -5.49
N GLU A 68 9.40 21.18 -5.01
CA GLU A 68 10.52 21.54 -4.12
C GLU A 68 10.36 20.89 -2.73
N CYS A 69 9.14 20.82 -2.21
CA CYS A 69 8.84 20.10 -0.96
C CYS A 69 9.25 18.62 -1.05
N LEU A 70 8.89 17.93 -2.13
CA LEU A 70 9.26 16.53 -2.33
C LEU A 70 10.76 16.39 -2.55
N ALA A 71 11.40 17.29 -3.30
CA ALA A 71 12.85 17.28 -3.50
C ALA A 71 13.59 17.34 -2.16
N LYS A 72 13.23 18.29 -1.28
CA LYS A 72 13.83 18.43 0.06
C LYS A 72 13.60 17.20 0.94
N TRP A 73 12.40 16.62 0.86
CA TRP A 73 12.11 15.37 1.54
C TRP A 73 13.03 14.25 1.06
N LEU A 74 13.19 14.07 -0.26
CA LEU A 74 14.07 13.06 -0.87
C LEU A 74 15.55 13.27 -0.57
N GLU A 75 15.99 14.52 -0.50
CA GLU A 75 17.33 14.94 -0.04
C GLU A 75 17.56 14.66 1.45
N LYS A 76 16.53 14.22 2.19
CA LYS A 76 16.56 13.97 3.64
C LYS A 76 16.90 15.22 4.44
N ALA A 77 16.46 16.39 3.97
CA ALA A 77 16.58 17.64 4.69
C ALA A 77 15.96 17.54 6.09
N ASP A 78 16.31 18.46 6.99
CA ASP A 78 15.72 18.60 8.32
C ASP A 78 15.76 17.34 9.20
N LYS A 79 16.73 16.45 8.97
CA LYS A 79 16.87 15.18 9.71
C LYS A 79 15.61 14.32 9.62
N VAL A 80 14.96 14.34 8.45
CA VAL A 80 13.79 13.48 8.15
C VAL A 80 14.14 11.99 8.33
N GLN A 81 15.39 11.61 8.08
CA GLN A 81 15.86 10.23 8.28
C GLN A 81 15.72 9.80 9.73
N GLU A 82 16.13 10.65 10.67
CA GLU A 82 16.11 10.39 12.11
C GLU A 82 14.72 10.59 12.72
N THR A 83 13.96 11.57 12.25
CA THR A 83 12.67 11.97 12.86
C THR A 83 11.45 11.24 12.29
N LYS A 84 11.52 10.78 11.04
CA LYS A 84 10.41 10.14 10.32
C LYS A 84 10.78 8.80 9.66
N GLY A 85 12.02 8.34 9.83
CA GLY A 85 12.52 7.12 9.20
C GLY A 85 12.92 7.29 7.74
N GLY A 86 12.94 8.52 7.22
CA GLY A 86 13.39 8.84 5.88
C GLY A 86 12.31 8.75 4.79
N PRO A 87 12.70 9.04 3.54
CA PRO A 87 11.82 8.91 2.39
C PRO A 87 11.40 7.46 2.14
N SER A 88 10.10 7.23 2.14
CA SER A 88 9.49 5.97 1.73
C SER A 88 8.07 6.22 1.21
N ILE A 89 7.55 5.34 0.36
CA ILE A 89 6.12 5.39 0.00
C ILE A 89 5.23 5.27 1.23
N TYR A 90 5.67 4.54 2.27
CA TYR A 90 4.90 4.44 3.51
C TYR A 90 4.80 5.78 4.24
N SER A 91 5.91 6.52 4.36
CA SER A 91 5.90 7.86 4.96
C SER A 91 5.08 8.84 4.11
N LEU A 92 5.12 8.73 2.78
CA LEU A 92 4.25 9.49 1.87
C LEU A 92 2.75 9.17 2.06
N VAL A 93 2.37 7.90 2.03
CA VAL A 93 0.98 7.43 2.25
C VAL A 93 0.47 7.85 3.62
N SER A 94 1.31 7.72 4.66
CA SER A 94 0.98 8.14 6.02
C SER A 94 0.75 9.65 6.10
N ALA A 95 1.63 10.46 5.49
CA ALA A 95 1.46 11.91 5.45
C ALA A 95 0.19 12.33 4.69
N LEU A 96 -0.09 11.70 3.54
CA LEU A 96 -1.32 11.90 2.77
C LEU A 96 -2.58 11.61 3.60
N ARG A 97 -2.58 10.53 4.39
CA ARG A 97 -3.69 10.22 5.31
C ARG A 97 -3.88 11.31 6.37
N LYS A 98 -2.78 11.82 6.95
CA LYS A 98 -2.82 12.88 7.98
C LYS A 98 -3.38 14.20 7.45
N ILE A 99 -3.14 14.55 6.19
CA ILE A 99 -3.70 15.76 5.58
C ILE A 99 -5.13 15.56 5.02
N GLY A 100 -5.69 14.35 5.18
CA GLY A 100 -7.04 13.99 4.75
C GLY A 100 -7.14 13.52 3.29
N MET A 101 -6.01 13.31 2.59
CA MET A 101 -5.96 12.80 1.22
C MET A 101 -6.09 11.27 1.18
N ASN A 102 -7.06 10.70 1.92
CA ASN A 102 -7.24 9.26 2.09
C ASN A 102 -7.45 8.53 0.75
N GLY A 103 -8.21 9.13 -0.17
CA GLY A 103 -8.46 8.53 -1.48
C GLY A 103 -7.21 8.43 -2.37
N VAL A 104 -6.29 9.38 -2.28
CA VAL A 104 -4.99 9.32 -2.97
C VAL A 104 -4.11 8.27 -2.29
N ALA A 105 -4.02 8.34 -0.96
CA ALA A 105 -3.24 7.43 -0.14
C ALA A 105 -3.61 5.97 -0.41
N ASP A 106 -4.91 5.64 -0.42
CA ASP A 106 -5.40 4.29 -0.66
C ASP A 106 -5.07 3.80 -2.07
N LYS A 107 -5.13 4.68 -3.09
CA LYS A 107 -4.75 4.31 -4.47
C LYS A 107 -3.26 4.03 -4.60
N ILE A 108 -2.40 4.83 -3.96
CA ILE A 108 -0.95 4.61 -3.92
C ILE A 108 -0.63 3.29 -3.20
N ASP A 109 -1.29 3.05 -2.06
CA ASP A 109 -1.14 1.81 -1.27
C ASP A 109 -1.58 0.58 -2.08
N MET A 110 -2.62 0.71 -2.91
CA MET A 110 -3.09 -0.34 -3.82
C MET A 110 -2.14 -0.59 -5.01
N ASP A 111 -1.50 0.44 -5.56
CA ASP A 111 -0.57 0.29 -6.69
C ASP A 111 0.75 -0.38 -6.27
N ARG A 112 1.14 -0.26 -5.00
CA ARG A 112 2.43 -0.74 -4.50
C ARG A 112 2.48 -2.25 -4.21
N HIS A 113 1.33 -2.89 -3.96
CA HIS A 113 1.31 -4.31 -3.64
C HIS A 113 0.50 -5.07 -4.71
N PRO A 114 1.15 -5.67 -5.73
CA PRO A 114 0.45 -6.37 -6.80
C PRO A 114 -0.55 -7.40 -6.28
N ALA A 115 -0.24 -8.07 -5.17
CA ALA A 115 -1.19 -8.97 -4.52
C ALA A 115 -2.38 -8.25 -3.84
N CYS A 116 -2.22 -7.04 -3.31
CA CYS A 116 -3.35 -6.26 -2.80
C CYS A 116 -4.21 -5.72 -3.95
N LYS A 117 -3.61 -5.40 -5.11
CA LYS A 117 -4.33 -5.08 -6.34
C LYS A 117 -5.16 -6.25 -6.86
N ILE A 118 -4.61 -7.47 -6.84
CA ILE A 118 -5.36 -8.69 -7.19
C ILE A 118 -6.52 -8.87 -6.20
N LEU A 119 -6.24 -8.83 -4.90
CA LEU A 119 -7.24 -9.04 -3.85
C LEU A 119 -8.38 -8.01 -3.93
N ALA A 120 -8.07 -6.73 -4.18
CA ALA A 120 -9.05 -5.64 -4.24
C ALA A 120 -10.16 -5.86 -5.28
N ARG A 121 -9.91 -6.66 -6.33
CA ARG A 121 -10.93 -7.02 -7.34
C ARG A 121 -12.06 -7.89 -6.78
N TYR A 122 -11.85 -8.52 -5.62
CA TYR A 122 -12.76 -9.50 -5.05
C TYR A 122 -13.34 -9.09 -3.69
N THR A 123 -12.82 -8.04 -3.05
CA THR A 123 -13.25 -7.59 -1.71
C THR A 123 -14.70 -7.11 -1.64
N SER A 124 -15.29 -6.72 -2.78
CA SER A 124 -16.71 -6.35 -2.89
C SER A 124 -17.65 -7.54 -3.16
N LYS A 125 -17.13 -8.73 -3.48
CA LYS A 125 -17.96 -9.91 -3.80
C LYS A 125 -18.66 -10.41 -2.54
N ARG A 126 -20.00 -10.36 -2.54
CA ARG A 126 -20.82 -10.80 -1.39
C ARG A 126 -20.55 -12.26 -1.02
N SER A 127 -20.41 -13.15 -2.01
CA SER A 127 -20.12 -14.58 -1.83
C SER A 127 -18.81 -14.81 -1.05
N LEU A 128 -17.76 -14.04 -1.35
CA LEU A 128 -16.52 -14.07 -0.59
C LEU A 128 -16.75 -13.62 0.85
N VAL A 129 -17.31 -12.42 1.03
CA VAL A 129 -17.52 -11.82 2.37
C VAL A 129 -18.35 -12.73 3.27
N SER A 130 -19.39 -13.38 2.74
CA SER A 130 -20.22 -14.32 3.51
C SER A 130 -19.47 -15.60 3.88
N ALA A 131 -18.66 -16.15 2.97
CA ALA A 131 -17.95 -17.39 3.19
C ALA A 131 -16.80 -17.27 4.20
N LEU A 132 -16.16 -16.10 4.31
CA LEU A 132 -15.03 -15.88 5.23
C LEU A 132 -15.34 -16.20 6.69
N SER A 133 -16.59 -16.02 7.12
CA SER A 133 -17.00 -16.32 8.50
C SER A 133 -16.93 -17.83 8.81
N GLN A 134 -17.01 -18.69 7.79
CA GLN A 134 -16.88 -20.14 7.91
C GLN A 134 -15.42 -20.60 7.83
N LEU A 135 -14.52 -19.74 7.35
CA LEU A 135 -13.11 -20.06 7.11
C LEU A 135 -12.17 -19.56 8.21
N VAL A 136 -12.70 -19.02 9.32
CA VAL A 136 -11.91 -18.39 10.40
C VAL A 136 -10.79 -19.30 10.91
N ILE A 137 -11.06 -20.60 11.07
CA ILE A 137 -10.07 -21.55 11.60
C ILE A 137 -8.88 -21.69 10.65
N VAL A 138 -9.15 -21.93 9.37
CA VAL A 138 -8.11 -22.13 8.35
C VAL A 138 -7.38 -20.82 8.01
N LEU A 139 -8.08 -19.68 8.10
CA LEU A 139 -7.48 -18.36 7.94
C LEU A 139 -6.51 -18.03 9.09
N TYR A 140 -6.87 -18.39 10.32
CA TYR A 140 -5.99 -18.23 11.48
C TYR A 140 -4.75 -19.12 11.38
N ALA A 141 -4.93 -20.40 11.00
CA ALA A 141 -3.82 -21.34 10.83
C ALA A 141 -2.82 -20.90 9.74
N ALA A 142 -3.28 -20.19 8.70
CA ALA A 142 -2.42 -19.60 7.68
C ALA A 142 -1.83 -18.23 8.06
N GLU A 143 -2.09 -17.76 9.28
CA GLU A 143 -1.69 -16.45 9.82
C GLU A 143 -2.22 -15.28 8.97
N LEU A 144 -3.38 -15.46 8.33
CA LEU A 144 -4.06 -14.41 7.56
C LEU A 144 -4.89 -13.48 8.47
N ILE A 145 -5.18 -13.94 9.68
CA ILE A 145 -5.87 -13.18 10.73
C ILE A 145 -5.15 -13.44 12.06
N LYS A 146 -5.19 -12.46 12.98
CA LYS A 146 -4.41 -12.51 14.23
C LYS A 146 -5.18 -13.12 15.40
N GLU A 147 -6.50 -13.09 15.34
CA GLU A 147 -7.36 -13.56 16.43
C GLU A 147 -8.45 -14.47 15.88
N MET A 148 -8.62 -15.61 16.53
CA MET A 148 -9.73 -16.51 16.26
C MET A 148 -10.97 -15.95 16.98
N THR A 149 -11.92 -15.39 16.23
CA THR A 149 -13.13 -14.83 16.82
C THR A 149 -14.37 -15.59 16.32
N LEU A 150 -15.14 -16.22 17.23
CA LEU A 150 -16.31 -17.07 16.93
C LEU A 150 -17.40 -16.36 16.10
N PRO A 151 -18.12 -17.05 15.21
CA PRO A 151 -18.93 -16.39 14.18
C PRO A 151 -20.13 -15.63 14.76
N ALA A 152 -20.14 -14.30 14.55
CA ALA A 152 -21.33 -13.47 14.59
C ALA A 152 -21.55 -12.85 13.20
N LYS A 153 -22.81 -12.63 12.81
CA LYS A 153 -23.30 -12.37 11.44
C LYS A 153 -22.71 -11.14 10.68
N LYS A 154 -21.71 -10.43 11.21
CA LYS A 154 -21.10 -9.22 10.59
C LYS A 154 -19.56 -9.22 10.50
N LYS A 155 -18.89 -10.38 10.61
CA LYS A 155 -17.40 -10.45 10.68
C LYS A 155 -16.65 -10.45 9.34
N GLY A 156 -17.28 -10.85 8.23
CA GLY A 156 -16.58 -11.02 6.94
C GLY A 156 -15.78 -9.79 6.47
N ARG A 157 -16.33 -8.57 6.65
CA ARG A 157 -15.62 -7.33 6.32
C ARG A 157 -14.42 -7.06 7.24
N ALA A 158 -14.55 -7.35 8.53
CA ALA A 158 -13.45 -7.19 9.48
C ALA A 158 -12.33 -8.21 9.21
N LEU A 159 -12.68 -9.44 8.82
CA LEU A 159 -11.72 -10.46 8.39
C LEU A 159 -10.98 -10.01 7.11
N LEU A 160 -11.68 -9.41 6.14
CA LEU A 160 -11.04 -8.87 4.92
C LEU A 160 -10.01 -7.77 5.22
N ILE A 161 -10.26 -6.93 6.22
CA ILE A 161 -9.29 -5.90 6.63
C ILE A 161 -7.99 -6.57 7.11
N GLN A 162 -8.10 -7.57 7.99
CA GLN A 162 -6.93 -8.31 8.49
C GLN A 162 -6.22 -9.08 7.39
N ILE A 163 -6.96 -9.76 6.50
CA ILE A 163 -6.40 -10.47 5.35
C ILE A 163 -5.66 -9.50 4.43
N LYS A 164 -6.24 -8.31 4.16
CA LYS A 164 -5.58 -7.27 3.37
C LYS A 164 -4.29 -6.81 4.03
N GLU A 165 -4.29 -6.60 5.35
CA GLU A 165 -3.07 -6.24 6.09
C GLU A 165 -2.00 -7.34 6.01
N ALA A 166 -2.38 -8.62 6.12
CA ALA A 166 -1.45 -9.74 6.00
C ALA A 166 -0.89 -9.84 4.57
N VAL A 167 -1.75 -9.76 3.56
CA VAL A 167 -1.35 -9.79 2.14
C VAL A 167 -0.45 -8.61 1.79
N CYS A 168 -0.72 -7.41 2.30
CA CYS A 168 0.13 -6.25 2.00
C CYS A 168 1.50 -6.28 2.72
N LYS A 169 1.69 -7.19 3.68
CA LYS A 169 2.97 -7.43 4.37
C LYS A 169 3.77 -8.57 3.75
N ASP A 170 3.09 -9.58 3.23
CA ASP A 170 3.70 -10.78 2.67
C ASP A 170 2.87 -11.29 1.47
N LEU A 171 3.49 -11.24 0.29
CA LEU A 171 2.89 -11.66 -0.97
C LEU A 171 2.49 -13.14 -0.98
N ASN A 172 3.18 -14.01 -0.25
CA ASN A 172 2.85 -15.43 -0.13
C ASN A 172 1.54 -15.67 0.64
N LYS A 173 1.09 -14.68 1.41
CA LYS A 173 -0.22 -14.73 2.06
C LYS A 173 -1.36 -14.66 1.04
N LEU A 174 -1.16 -14.04 -0.13
CA LEU A 174 -2.17 -14.10 -1.20
C LEU A 174 -2.29 -15.51 -1.78
N GLU A 175 -1.17 -16.20 -1.97
CA GLU A 175 -1.18 -17.59 -2.43
C GLU A 175 -1.90 -18.50 -1.43
N SER A 176 -1.56 -18.36 -0.14
CA SER A 176 -2.21 -19.09 0.96
C SER A 176 -3.71 -18.83 0.99
N PHE A 177 -4.12 -17.56 0.86
CA PHE A 177 -5.51 -17.18 0.81
C PHE A 177 -6.23 -17.77 -0.40
N ALA A 178 -5.61 -17.72 -1.58
CA ALA A 178 -6.16 -18.31 -2.80
C ALA A 178 -6.36 -19.83 -2.65
N LYS A 179 -5.39 -20.57 -2.11
CA LYS A 179 -5.50 -22.02 -1.82
C LYS A 179 -6.69 -22.32 -0.90
N ILE A 180 -6.84 -21.55 0.18
CA ILE A 180 -7.97 -21.71 1.12
C ILE A 180 -9.30 -21.52 0.40
N LEU A 181 -9.42 -20.46 -0.40
CA LEU A 181 -10.66 -20.20 -1.13
C LEU A 181 -10.96 -21.26 -2.19
N SER A 182 -9.93 -21.75 -2.90
CA SER A 182 -10.03 -22.84 -3.87
C SER A 182 -10.54 -24.14 -3.26
N GLY A 183 -10.19 -24.42 -2.00
CA GLY A 183 -10.65 -25.61 -1.27
C GLY A 183 -12.09 -25.53 -0.76
N ASN A 184 -12.77 -24.39 -0.87
CA ASN A 184 -14.15 -24.23 -0.42
C ASN A 184 -15.12 -24.10 -1.60
N ALA A 185 -16.16 -24.93 -1.64
CA ALA A 185 -17.12 -24.98 -2.75
C ALA A 185 -17.78 -23.63 -3.09
N THR A 186 -18.02 -22.75 -2.12
CA THR A 186 -18.66 -21.44 -2.34
C THR A 186 -17.69 -20.42 -2.94
N THR A 187 -16.39 -20.55 -2.65
CA THR A 187 -15.35 -19.59 -3.07
C THR A 187 -14.36 -20.15 -4.07
N ALA A 188 -14.54 -21.38 -4.53
CA ALA A 188 -13.56 -22.10 -5.35
C ALA A 188 -13.18 -21.32 -6.61
N GLU A 189 -14.18 -20.78 -7.32
CA GLU A 189 -13.96 -19.97 -8.52
C GLU A 189 -13.15 -18.70 -8.21
N ILE A 190 -13.45 -18.03 -7.09
CA ILE A 190 -12.72 -16.83 -6.65
C ILE A 190 -11.28 -17.19 -6.30
N GLY A 191 -11.07 -18.26 -5.54
CA GLY A 191 -9.75 -18.76 -5.18
C GLY A 191 -8.91 -19.11 -6.41
N ASN A 192 -9.49 -19.83 -7.37
CA ASN A 192 -8.82 -20.23 -8.61
C ASN A 192 -8.44 -19.01 -9.47
N THR A 193 -9.31 -18.00 -9.53
CA THR A 193 -9.02 -16.78 -10.29
C THR A 193 -7.92 -15.95 -9.63
N ILE A 194 -7.92 -15.84 -8.29
CA ILE A 194 -6.83 -15.18 -7.55
C ILE A 194 -5.52 -15.96 -7.74
N MET A 195 -5.55 -17.29 -7.65
CA MET A 195 -4.38 -18.15 -7.86
C MET A 195 -3.77 -17.97 -9.25
N LYS A 196 -4.62 -17.90 -10.30
CA LYS A 196 -4.14 -17.63 -11.67
C LYS A 196 -3.45 -16.27 -11.77
N ALA A 197 -4.08 -15.21 -11.26
CA ALA A 197 -3.50 -13.88 -11.28
C ALA A 197 -2.20 -13.78 -10.45
N TYR A 198 -2.09 -14.55 -9.36
CA TYR A 198 -0.87 -14.67 -8.58
C TYR A 198 0.26 -15.34 -9.36
N ARG A 199 -0.02 -16.43 -10.09
CA ARG A 199 1.00 -17.11 -10.93
C ARG A 199 1.46 -16.27 -12.11
N GLU A 200 0.55 -15.53 -12.74
CA GLU A 200 0.91 -14.56 -13.78
C GLU A 200 1.84 -13.48 -13.23
N LEU A 201 1.59 -13.02 -12.00
CA LEU A 201 2.48 -12.11 -11.30
C LEU A 201 3.83 -12.76 -10.97
N ASP A 202 3.84 -14.00 -10.51
CA ASP A 202 5.05 -14.76 -10.16
C ASP A 202 5.97 -14.96 -11.37
N HIS A 203 5.42 -15.34 -12.53
CA HIS A 203 6.16 -15.46 -13.79
C HIS A 203 6.74 -14.13 -14.29
N LEU A 204 6.06 -13.01 -14.04
CA LEU A 204 6.58 -11.67 -14.34
C LEU A 204 7.71 -11.25 -13.38
N ILE A 205 7.78 -11.86 -12.19
CA ILE A 205 8.82 -11.61 -11.18
C ILE A 205 10.04 -12.52 -11.43
N GLU A 206 9.84 -13.75 -11.87
CA GLU A 206 10.92 -14.72 -12.14
C GLU A 206 11.55 -14.57 -13.54
N GLY A 207 10.88 -13.87 -14.47
CA GLY A 207 11.24 -13.80 -15.88
C GLY A 207 12.18 -12.67 -16.32
N ASN A 208 12.95 -12.03 -15.42
CA ASN A 208 13.91 -10.97 -15.79
C ASN A 208 15.22 -11.05 -14.97
#